data_AF-A0ABD5ZD87-F1
#
_entry.id   AF-A0ABD5ZD87-F1
#
_cell.length_a   1.000
_cell.length_b   1.000
_cell.length_c   1.000
_cell.angle_alpha   90.00
_cell.angle_beta   90.00
_cell.angle_gamma   90.00
#
_symmetry.space_group_name_H-M   'P 1'
#
loop_
_entity.id
_entity.type
_entity.pdbx_description
1 polymer ?
#
loop_
_entity_poly.entity_id
_entity_poly.type
_entity_poly.pdbx_seq_one_letter_code
_entity_poly.pdbx_strand_id
1 'polypeptide(L)'
;MTEQPEPKSVEAGDEYFHVEYADPDEFDSIRTPDWAAHASDSVSQGSEIRMGHHSDSDEWEIQSVLIKKSVGEDKAREQANKIVEKLSS
;
A
#
# COMPACT_ATOMS: atom_id res chain seq x y z
N MET A 1 -11.63 15.25 10.95
CA MET A 1 -11.78 13.83 10.60
C MET A 1 -11.01 13.71 9.31
N THR A 2 -9.76 13.26 9.39
CA THR A 2 -8.87 13.24 8.23
C THR A 2 -9.44 12.18 7.29
N GLU A 3 -9.89 12.59 6.11
CA GLU A 3 -10.37 11.70 5.05
C GLU A 3 -9.16 10.93 4.51
N GLN A 4 -8.73 9.91 5.25
CA GLN A 4 -7.70 9.00 4.80
C GLN A 4 -8.25 8.20 3.61
N PRO A 5 -7.45 7.93 2.57
CA PRO A 5 -7.88 7.03 1.50
C PRO A 5 -8.21 5.68 2.13
N GLU A 6 -9.46 5.24 2.01
CA GLU A 6 -9.84 3.92 2.45
C GLU A 6 -9.42 2.89 1.40
N PRO A 7 -8.97 1.69 1.84
CA PRO A 7 -8.63 0.65 0.89
C PRO A 7 -9.88 0.20 0.14
N LYS A 8 -9.77 0.16 -1.19
CA LYS A 8 -10.81 -0.34 -2.10
C LYS A 8 -11.15 -1.79 -1.78
N SER A 9 -10.12 -2.60 -1.56
CA SER A 9 -10.27 -4.02 -1.26
C SER A 9 -9.12 -4.53 -0.39
N VAL A 10 -9.40 -5.58 0.37
CA VAL A 10 -8.38 -6.32 1.13
C VAL A 10 -8.50 -7.78 0.71
N GLU A 11 -7.53 -8.25 -0.06
CA GLU A 11 -7.45 -9.63 -0.50
C GLU A 11 -6.43 -10.41 0.34
N ALA A 12 -6.84 -11.55 0.88
CA ALA A 12 -5.95 -12.44 1.59
C ALA A 12 -5.17 -13.31 0.61
N GLY A 13 -3.98 -12.87 0.22
CA GLY A 13 -3.04 -13.68 -0.55
C GLY A 13 -2.46 -14.86 0.24
N ASP A 14 -1.53 -15.56 -0.37
CA ASP A 14 -0.86 -16.72 0.23
C ASP A 14 -0.02 -16.32 1.46
N GLU A 15 0.89 -15.37 1.29
CA GLU A 15 1.86 -14.94 2.33
C GLU A 15 1.54 -13.55 2.90
N TYR A 16 0.78 -12.74 2.15
CA TYR A 16 0.49 -11.34 2.47
C TYR A 16 -0.99 -11.02 2.24
N PHE A 17 -1.54 -10.13 3.07
CA PHE A 17 -2.75 -9.40 2.77
C PHE A 17 -2.42 -8.28 1.78
N HIS A 18 -3.11 -8.28 0.65
CA HIS A 18 -3.01 -7.27 -0.39
C HIS A 18 -4.10 -6.24 -0.12
N VAL A 19 -3.69 -5.07 0.34
CA VAL A 19 -4.59 -3.95 0.58
C VAL A 19 -4.51 -3.03 -0.62
N GLU A 20 -5.54 -3.07 -1.48
CA GLU A 20 -5.59 -2.31 -2.71
C GLU A 20 -6.19 -0.93 -2.47
N TYR A 21 -5.51 0.10 -2.97
CA TYR A 21 -5.96 1.49 -2.88
C TYR A 21 -6.34 2.02 -4.27
N ALA A 22 -5.63 1.59 -5.31
CA ALA A 22 -5.88 1.95 -6.69
C ALA A 22 -5.72 0.74 -7.62
N ASP A 23 -6.43 0.75 -8.74
CA ASP A 23 -6.43 -0.40 -9.66
C ASP A 23 -5.11 -0.42 -10.44
N PRO A 24 -4.41 -1.57 -10.51
CA PRO A 24 -3.14 -1.68 -11.23
C PRO A 24 -3.28 -1.32 -12.71
N ASP A 25 -4.44 -1.60 -13.31
CA ASP A 25 -4.75 -1.33 -14.72
C ASP A 25 -4.85 0.17 -15.05
N GLU A 26 -4.99 1.04 -14.06
CA GLU A 26 -4.98 2.49 -14.26
C GLU A 26 -3.55 3.06 -14.42
N PHE A 27 -2.54 2.28 -14.02
CA PHE A 27 -1.14 2.69 -14.04
C PHE A 27 -0.39 2.09 -15.23
N ASP A 28 0.47 2.89 -15.83
CA ASP A 28 1.33 2.44 -16.94
C ASP A 28 2.57 1.71 -16.42
N SER A 29 3.06 2.14 -15.25
CA SER A 29 4.24 1.57 -14.62
C SER A 29 4.01 1.30 -13.14
N ILE A 30 4.36 0.10 -12.68
CA ILE A 30 4.27 -0.30 -11.27
C ILE A 30 5.67 -0.61 -10.75
N ARG A 31 6.03 -0.06 -9.58
CA ARG A 31 7.31 -0.31 -8.91
C ARG A 31 7.14 -0.40 -7.40
N THR A 32 8.08 -1.09 -6.76
CA THR A 32 8.21 -1.16 -5.30
C THR A 32 9.46 -0.37 -4.90
N PRO A 33 9.37 0.94 -4.64
CA PRO A 33 10.54 1.72 -4.28
C PRO A 33 11.10 1.32 -2.90
N ASP A 34 12.43 1.28 -2.77
CA ASP A 34 13.10 0.96 -1.50
C ASP A 34 12.74 1.91 -0.36
N TRP A 35 12.53 3.20 -0.66
CA TRP A 35 12.12 4.19 0.35
C TRP A 35 10.71 3.89 0.90
N ALA A 36 9.82 3.35 0.06
CA ALA A 36 8.47 2.95 0.45
C ALA A 36 8.51 1.67 1.30
N ALA A 37 9.38 0.71 0.94
CA ALA A 37 9.65 -0.47 1.76
C ALA A 37 10.19 -0.10 3.16
N HIS A 38 11.03 0.93 3.26
CA HIS A 38 11.54 1.39 4.55
C HIS A 38 10.46 2.09 5.39
N ALA A 39 9.57 2.86 4.75
CA ALA A 39 8.42 3.47 5.42
C ALA A 39 7.43 2.44 5.95
N SER A 40 7.15 1.38 5.17
CA SER A 40 6.31 0.27 5.60
C SER A 40 6.95 -0.55 6.71
N ASP A 41 8.26 -0.84 6.64
CA ASP A 41 8.95 -1.60 7.69
C ASP A 41 8.88 -0.91 9.07
N SER A 42 8.90 0.43 9.08
CA SER A 42 8.69 1.25 10.27
C SER A 42 7.32 1.07 10.93
N VAL A 43 6.29 0.67 10.18
CA VAL A 43 4.93 0.44 10.69
C VAL A 43 4.66 -1.05 10.90
N SER A 44 5.14 -1.88 9.97
CA SER A 44 4.93 -3.32 9.95
C SER A 44 6.12 -4.02 9.29
N GLN A 45 6.86 -4.77 10.10
CA GLN A 45 8.14 -5.34 9.72
C GLN A 45 8.00 -6.38 8.59
N GLY A 46 8.69 -6.14 7.46
CA GLY A 46 8.58 -6.95 6.25
C GLY A 46 7.28 -6.74 5.46
N SER A 47 6.69 -5.55 5.53
CA SER A 47 5.62 -5.12 4.64
C SER A 47 6.17 -4.39 3.42
N GLU A 48 5.49 -4.50 2.29
CA GLU A 48 5.94 -3.97 0.99
C GLU A 48 4.86 -3.08 0.38
N ILE A 49 5.27 -2.07 -0.40
CA ILE A 49 4.35 -1.11 -1.01
C ILE A 49 4.56 -1.11 -2.50
N ARG A 50 3.49 -1.38 -3.25
CA ARG A 50 3.46 -1.22 -4.69
C ARG A 50 2.93 0.17 -5.02
N MET A 51 3.74 0.93 -5.73
CA MET A 51 3.38 2.23 -6.25
C MET A 51 3.14 2.15 -7.75
N GLY A 52 2.09 2.80 -8.21
CA GLY A 52 1.75 2.95 -9.61
C GLY A 52 2.08 4.36 -10.09
N HIS A 53 2.47 4.47 -11.35
CA HIS A 53 2.72 5.73 -12.04
C HIS A 53 1.83 5.79 -13.28
N HIS A 54 1.06 6.86 -13.39
CA HIS A 54 0.20 7.11 -14.54
C HIS A 54 1.03 7.60 -15.73
N SER A 55 0.56 7.34 -16.95
CA SER A 55 1.19 7.93 -18.14
C SER A 55 0.93 9.43 -18.26
N ASP A 56 -0.18 9.91 -17.68
CA ASP A 56 -0.63 11.30 -17.74
C ASP A 56 -0.15 12.18 -16.55
N SER A 57 0.53 11.59 -15.57
CA SER A 57 1.06 12.28 -14.38
C SER A 57 2.47 11.80 -14.04
N ASP A 58 3.35 12.72 -13.65
CA ASP A 58 4.69 12.40 -13.13
C ASP A 58 4.69 11.94 -11.66
N GLU A 59 3.51 11.86 -11.03
CA GLU A 59 3.32 11.51 -9.63
C GLU A 59 3.16 10.00 -9.46
N TRP A 60 3.80 9.47 -8.41
CA TRP A 60 3.67 8.07 -8.02
C TRP A 60 2.63 7.95 -6.92
N GLU A 61 1.62 7.11 -7.14
CA GLU A 61 0.54 6.87 -6.20
C GLU A 61 0.60 5.45 -5.64
N ILE A 62 -0.03 5.24 -4.49
CA ILE A 62 -0.02 3.93 -3.84
C ILE A 62 -1.06 3.05 -4.53
N GLN A 63 -0.59 2.00 -5.19
CA GLN A 63 -1.44 1.02 -5.85
C GLN A 63 -1.94 -0.01 -4.84
N SER A 64 -1.02 -0.65 -4.11
CA SER A 64 -1.38 -1.60 -3.04
C SER A 64 -0.30 -1.70 -1.97
N VAL A 65 -0.72 -2.07 -0.77
CA VAL A 65 0.18 -2.35 0.36
C VAL A 65 0.08 -3.82 0.70
N LEU A 66 1.23 -4.51 0.71
CA LEU A 66 1.36 -5.89 1.11
C LEU A 66 1.75 -5.95 2.59
N ILE A 67 0.86 -6.51 3.40
CA ILE A 67 1.09 -6.71 4.83
C ILE A 67 1.17 -8.20 5.12
N LYS A 68 2.16 -8.65 5.91
CA LYS A 68 2.29 -10.08 6.23
C LYS A 68 1.01 -10.67 6.82
N LYS A 69 0.58 -11.82 6.32
CA LYS A 69 -0.64 -12.49 6.82
C LYS A 69 -0.61 -12.80 8.32
N SER A 70 0.59 -12.94 8.88
CA SER A 70 0.81 -13.18 10.30
C SER A 70 0.26 -12.10 11.25
N VAL A 71 -0.02 -10.87 10.79
CA VAL A 71 -0.58 -9.82 11.67
C VAL A 71 -2.11 -9.89 11.80
N GLY A 72 -2.80 -10.58 10.88
CA GLY A 72 -4.26 -10.64 10.79
C GLY A 72 -4.88 -9.52 9.92
N GLU A 73 -6.08 -9.77 9.38
CA GLU A 73 -6.76 -8.90 8.40
C GLU A 73 -7.09 -7.51 8.96
N ASP A 74 -7.68 -7.44 10.16
CA ASP A 74 -7.99 -6.17 10.82
C ASP A 74 -6.76 -5.27 10.99
N LYS A 75 -5.64 -5.88 11.41
CA LYS A 75 -4.37 -5.16 11.56
C LYS A 75 -3.76 -4.80 10.22
N ALA A 76 -3.89 -5.65 9.20
CA ALA A 76 -3.41 -5.34 7.86
C ALA A 76 -4.05 -4.07 7.33
N ARG A 77 -5.38 -3.94 7.46
CA ARG A 77 -6.11 -2.71 7.10
C ARG A 77 -5.60 -1.50 7.87
N GLU A 78 -5.46 -1.60 9.19
CA GLU A 78 -5.02 -0.48 10.03
C GLU A 78 -3.57 -0.06 9.72
N GLN A 79 -2.66 -1.02 9.57
CA GLN A 79 -1.27 -0.75 9.26
C GLN A 79 -1.09 -0.17 7.87
N ALA A 80 -1.79 -0.70 6.87
CA ALA A 80 -1.79 -0.15 5.52
C ALA A 80 -2.22 1.32 5.51
N ASN A 81 -3.30 1.66 6.21
CA ASN A 81 -3.75 3.06 6.32
C ASN A 81 -2.71 3.97 6.97
N LYS A 82 -2.06 3.52 8.05
CA LYS A 82 -0.97 4.29 8.69
C LYS A 82 0.23 4.49 7.78
N ILE A 83 0.53 3.50 6.94
CA ILE A 83 1.61 3.58 5.95
C ILE A 83 1.27 4.63 4.90
N VAL A 84 0.07 4.58 4.33
CA VAL A 84 -0.41 5.57 3.35
C VAL A 84 -0.38 6.99 3.93
N GLU A 85 -0.85 7.17 5.16
CA GLU A 85 -0.78 8.46 5.86
C GLU A 85 0.66 8.98 5.97
N LYS A 86 1.61 8.11 6.33
CA LYS A 86 3.02 8.50 6.44
C LYS A 86 3.63 8.91 5.12
N LEU A 87 3.18 8.32 4.02
CA LEU A 87 3.67 8.62 2.68
C LEU A 87 3.06 9.89 2.10
N SER A 88 1.83 10.21 2.49
CA SER A 88 1.10 11.41 2.06
C SER A 88 1.36 12.63 2.97
N SER A 89 2.25 12.53 3.98
CA SER A 89 2.50 13.57 4.99
C SER A 89 3.85 14.27 4.85
#